data_AF-A0A1Q9CER8-F1
#
_entry.id   AF-A0A1Q9CER8-F1
#
_cell.length_a   1.000
_cell.length_b   1.000
_cell.length_c   1.000
_cell.angle_alpha   90.00
_cell.angle_beta   90.00
_cell.angle_gamma   90.00
#
_symmetry.space_group_name_H-M   'P 1'
#
loop_
_entity.id
_entity.type
_entity.pdbx_description
1 polymer ?
#
loop_
_entity_poly.entity_id
_entity_poly.type
_entity_poly.pdbx_seq_one_letter_code
_entity_poly.pdbx_strand_id
1 'polypeptide(L)'
;MRSSQALLRLAGGLASALLLVCALLFAVTDLLQSVARGQLLPSLHFLAECIVLGGAGVAGVLAEIRPHPVVSENFPYLTRLSGRAAAYSLLGLYLVGRNPSGWRRAVDVAVGGLCLAVAAAGLAFSRHLGTLPAGLNHLTSGMISAHAGTAGAERELQPTQPMPSPAPAPTPMNPLST
;
A
#
# COMPACT_ATOMS: atom_id res chain seq x y z
N MET A 1 -22.35 -7.30 -3.41
CA MET A 1 -21.02 -7.80 -2.97
C MET A 1 -19.87 -6.81 -3.24
N ARG A 2 -19.82 -6.06 -4.35
CA ARG A 2 -18.72 -5.11 -4.65
C ARG A 2 -18.57 -3.93 -3.65
N SER A 3 -19.69 -3.46 -3.09
CA SER A 3 -19.70 -2.29 -2.18
C SER A 3 -18.99 -2.54 -0.84
N SER A 4 -19.26 -3.68 -0.19
CA SER A 4 -18.66 -4.02 1.11
C SER A 4 -17.14 -4.21 1.05
N GLN A 5 -16.65 -4.77 -0.05
CA GLN A 5 -15.20 -4.92 -0.28
C GLN A 5 -14.53 -3.56 -0.51
N ALA A 6 -15.17 -2.65 -1.25
CA ALA A 6 -14.67 -1.30 -1.42
C ALA A 6 -14.60 -0.53 -0.09
N LEU A 7 -15.62 -0.67 0.76
CA LEU A 7 -15.64 -0.05 2.09
C LEU A 7 -14.52 -0.59 3.00
N LEU A 8 -14.31 -1.91 3.02
CA LEU A 8 -13.20 -2.53 3.77
C LEU A 8 -11.84 -2.03 3.28
N ARG A 9 -11.66 -1.90 1.97
CA ARG A 9 -10.42 -1.34 1.41
C ARG A 9 -10.23 0.13 1.77
N LEU A 10 -11.30 0.93 1.73
CA LEU A 10 -11.24 2.33 2.14
C LEU A 10 -10.90 2.47 3.62
N ALA A 11 -11.52 1.67 4.48
CA ALA A 11 -11.25 1.64 5.91
C ALA A 11 -9.82 1.17 6.22
N GLY A 12 -9.33 0.14 5.53
CA GLY A 12 -7.93 -0.30 5.60
C GLY A 12 -6.96 0.79 5.15
N GLY A 13 -7.22 1.40 3.99
CA GLY A 13 -6.41 2.51 3.47
C GLY A 13 -6.35 3.69 4.43
N LEU A 14 -7.47 4.05 5.06
CA LEU A 14 -7.52 5.08 6.11
C LEU A 14 -6.70 4.68 7.34
N ALA A 15 -6.85 3.44 7.83
CA ALA A 15 -6.07 2.95 8.96
C ALA A 15 -4.57 2.99 8.67
N SER A 16 -4.15 2.59 7.47
CA SER A 16 -2.76 2.66 7.01
C SER A 16 -2.25 4.09 6.88
N ALA A 17 -3.07 5.02 6.39
CA ALA A 17 -2.70 6.44 6.33
C ALA A 17 -2.52 7.03 7.74
N LEU A 18 -3.39 6.68 8.69
CA LEU A 18 -3.27 7.10 10.09
C LEU A 18 -2.02 6.51 10.75
N LEU A 19 -1.67 5.24 10.48
CA LEU A 19 -0.41 4.64 10.93
C LEU A 19 0.80 5.42 10.42
N LEU A 20 0.78 5.85 9.15
CA LEU A 20 1.85 6.67 8.58
C LEU A 20 1.96 8.03 9.28
N VAL A 21 0.82 8.68 9.57
CA VAL A 21 0.80 9.95 10.33
C VAL A 21 1.35 9.74 11.75
N CYS A 22 0.97 8.66 12.44
CA CYS A 22 1.54 8.31 13.75
C CYS A 22 3.06 8.13 13.68
N ALA A 23 3.57 7.43 12.66
CA ALA A 23 5.01 7.25 12.46
C ALA A 23 5.74 8.60 12.30
N LEU A 24 5.17 9.53 11.53
CA LEU A 24 5.72 10.88 11.37
C LEU A 24 5.70 11.66 12.69
N LEU A 25 4.62 11.57 13.46
CA LEU A 25 4.55 12.20 14.78
C LEU A 25 5.61 11.63 15.72
N PHE A 26 5.83 10.32 15.72
CA PHE A 26 6.87 9.68 16.55
C PHE A 26 8.28 10.11 16.12
N ALA A 27 8.52 10.22 14.81
CA ALA A 27 9.81 10.70 14.29
C ALA A 27 10.12 12.14 14.74
N VAL A 28 9.12 13.02 14.67
CA VAL A 28 9.31 14.43 15.07
C VAL A 28 9.43 14.58 16.58
N THR A 29 8.77 13.73 17.35
CA THR A 29 8.60 14.00 18.78
C THR A 29 9.46 13.13 19.68
N ASP A 30 9.51 11.82 19.46
CA ASP A 30 10.23 10.89 20.32
C ASP A 30 11.68 10.74 19.84
N LEU A 31 11.88 10.54 18.53
CA LEU A 31 13.20 10.40 17.93
C LEU A 31 14.00 11.71 18.03
N LEU A 32 13.43 12.85 17.61
CA LEU A 32 14.14 14.13 17.66
C LEU A 32 14.48 14.55 19.10
N GLN A 33 13.57 14.32 20.06
CA GLN A 33 13.82 14.60 21.47
C GLN A 33 14.91 13.69 22.06
N SER A 34 14.97 12.42 21.66
CA SER A 34 16.02 11.49 22.07
C SER A 34 17.40 11.86 21.50
N VAL A 35 17.44 12.25 20.22
CA VAL A 35 18.65 12.74 19.55
C VAL A 35 19.14 14.03 20.20
N ALA A 36 18.24 14.98 20.50
CA ALA A 36 18.58 16.23 21.17
C ALA A 36 19.16 16.02 22.58
N ARG A 37 18.81 14.92 23.25
CA ARG A 37 19.36 14.50 24.55
C ARG A 37 20.64 13.67 24.45
N GLY A 38 21.12 13.39 23.24
CA GLY A 38 22.32 12.57 22.99
C GLY A 38 22.15 11.08 23.32
N GLN A 39 20.92 10.59 23.45
CA GLN A 39 20.65 9.20 23.81
C GLN A 39 20.55 8.33 22.54
N LEU A 40 21.69 7.76 22.11
CA LEU A 40 21.75 6.99 20.85
C LEU A 40 20.92 5.70 20.87
N LEU A 41 20.96 4.94 21.97
CA LEU A 41 20.26 3.65 22.05
C LEU A 41 18.73 3.80 21.95
N PRO A 42 18.09 4.71 22.70
CA PRO A 42 16.66 4.97 22.54
C PRO A 42 16.33 5.62 21.18
N SER A 43 17.22 6.45 20.63
CA SER A 43 17.02 7.02 19.29
C SER A 43 16.93 5.92 18.22
N LEU A 44 17.80 4.91 18.26
CA LEU A 44 17.73 3.78 17.33
C LEU A 44 16.44 2.98 17.48
N HIS A 45 15.95 2.82 18.73
CA HIS A 45 14.68 2.16 18.98
C HIS A 45 13.51 2.95 18.35
N PHE A 46 13.41 4.25 18.59
CA PHE A 46 12.38 5.10 17.98
C PHE A 46 12.49 5.16 16.46
N LEU A 47 13.71 5.15 15.91
CA LEU A 47 13.92 5.08 14.48
C LEU A 47 13.37 3.76 13.90
N ALA A 48 13.65 2.64 14.55
CA ALA A 48 13.12 1.34 14.14
C ALA A 48 11.59 1.31 14.20
N GLU A 49 10.99 1.86 15.27
CA GLU A 49 9.54 2.01 15.38
C GLU A 49 8.95 2.82 14.22
N CYS A 50 9.57 3.96 13.90
CA CYS A 50 9.14 4.83 12.80
C CYS A 50 9.23 4.12 11.44
N ILE A 51 10.30 3.36 11.20
CA ILE A 51 10.47 2.58 9.96
C ILE A 51 9.41 1.49 9.88
N VAL A 52 9.14 0.76 10.97
CA VAL A 52 8.13 -0.32 10.98
C VAL A 52 6.73 0.24 10.78
N LEU A 53 6.33 1.26 11.55
CA LEU A 53 5.01 1.89 11.43
C LEU A 53 4.82 2.60 10.09
N GLY A 54 5.82 3.39 9.68
CA GLY A 54 5.80 4.15 8.44
C GLY A 54 5.82 3.23 7.22
N GLY A 55 6.72 2.24 7.22
CA GLY A 55 6.80 1.22 6.17
C GLY A 55 5.52 0.41 6.03
N ALA A 56 4.94 -0.05 7.16
CA ALA A 56 3.67 -0.75 7.14
C ALA A 56 2.50 0.16 6.71
N GLY A 57 2.50 1.44 7.11
CA GLY A 57 1.53 2.43 6.67
C GLY A 57 1.58 2.64 5.15
N VAL A 58 2.76 2.87 4.59
CA VAL A 58 2.96 3.02 3.14
C VAL A 58 2.56 1.74 2.40
N ALA A 59 3.06 0.59 2.84
CA ALA A 59 2.73 -0.70 2.23
C ALA A 59 1.23 -1.00 2.28
N GLY A 60 0.56 -0.66 3.38
CA GLY A 60 -0.89 -0.82 3.53
C GLY A 60 -1.70 0.12 2.64
N VAL A 61 -1.31 1.40 2.54
CA VAL A 61 -1.94 2.36 1.60
C VAL A 61 -1.83 1.84 0.16
N LEU A 62 -0.64 1.39 -0.23
CA LEU A 62 -0.38 0.82 -1.56
C LEU A 62 -1.14 -0.51 -1.77
N ALA A 63 -1.34 -1.32 -0.74
CA ALA A 63 -2.10 -2.56 -0.84
C ALA A 63 -3.62 -2.33 -0.97
N GLU A 64 -4.14 -1.21 -0.44
CA GLU A 64 -5.59 -0.97 -0.33
C GLU A 64 -6.16 -0.05 -1.42
N ILE A 65 -5.53 1.09 -1.69
CA ILE A 65 -6.09 2.13 -2.59
C ILE A 65 -5.82 1.79 -4.07
N ARG A 66 -4.57 1.45 -4.39
CA ARG A 66 -4.15 1.01 -5.73
C ARG A 66 -3.06 -0.06 -5.59
N PRO A 67 -3.42 -1.36 -5.63
CA PRO A 67 -2.48 -2.46 -5.49
C PRO A 67 -1.31 -2.31 -6.45
N HIS A 68 -0.14 -1.94 -5.93
CA HIS A 68 1.07 -1.77 -6.72
C HIS A 68 1.77 -3.13 -6.89
N PRO A 69 2.29 -3.49 -8.08
CA PRO A 69 2.92 -4.79 -8.33
C PRO A 69 4.10 -5.09 -7.38
N VAL A 70 4.86 -4.06 -7.03
CA VAL A 70 5.95 -4.14 -6.04
C VAL A 70 5.49 -4.70 -4.69
N VAL A 71 4.26 -4.41 -4.25
CA VAL A 71 3.74 -4.93 -2.98
C VAL A 71 3.38 -6.41 -3.12
N SER A 72 2.81 -6.82 -4.26
CA SER A 72 2.52 -8.25 -4.49
C SER A 72 3.78 -9.11 -4.61
N GLU A 73 4.87 -8.55 -5.14
CA GLU A 73 6.14 -9.25 -5.29
C GLU A 73 6.91 -9.36 -3.97
N ASN A 74 7.06 -8.23 -3.24
CA ASN A 74 7.88 -8.20 -2.03
C ASN A 74 7.11 -8.60 -0.77
N PHE A 75 5.80 -8.36 -0.73
CA PHE A 75 4.95 -8.59 0.44
C PHE A 75 3.64 -9.31 0.06
N PRO A 76 3.73 -10.53 -0.50
CA PRO A 76 2.57 -11.26 -1.01
C PRO A 76 1.49 -11.47 0.06
N TYR A 77 1.86 -11.56 1.34
CA TYR A 77 0.91 -11.70 2.45
C TYR A 77 -0.04 -10.50 2.59
N LEU A 78 0.40 -9.28 2.25
CA LEU A 78 -0.43 -8.07 2.28
C LEU A 78 -1.46 -8.03 1.14
N THR A 79 -1.33 -8.89 0.13
CA THR A 79 -2.37 -9.02 -0.90
C THR A 79 -3.60 -9.78 -0.39
N ARG A 80 -3.42 -10.58 0.68
CA ARG A 80 -4.49 -11.37 1.30
C ARG A 80 -5.18 -10.58 2.42
N LEU A 81 -6.50 -10.70 2.52
CA LEU A 81 -7.29 -10.03 3.57
C LEU A 81 -6.83 -10.45 4.97
N SER A 82 -6.53 -11.74 5.17
CA SER A 82 -6.03 -12.27 6.44
C SER A 82 -4.65 -11.74 6.83
N GLY A 83 -3.74 -11.59 5.86
CA GLY A 83 -2.41 -11.04 6.11
C GLY A 83 -2.45 -9.56 6.52
N ARG A 84 -3.30 -8.77 5.86
CA ARG A 84 -3.55 -7.37 6.25
C ARG A 84 -4.20 -7.28 7.64
N ALA A 85 -5.18 -8.13 7.93
CA ALA A 85 -5.80 -8.16 9.24
C ALA A 85 -4.82 -8.55 10.36
N ALA A 86 -3.90 -9.48 10.09
CA ALA A 86 -2.82 -9.81 11.03
C ALA A 86 -1.88 -8.62 11.24
N ALA A 87 -1.47 -7.93 10.17
CA ALA A 87 -0.64 -6.73 10.27
C ALA A 87 -1.32 -5.62 11.09
N TYR A 88 -2.59 -5.30 10.80
CA TYR A 88 -3.36 -4.33 11.60
C TYR A 88 -3.57 -4.77 13.05
N SER A 89 -3.69 -6.07 13.32
CA SER A 89 -3.80 -6.59 14.69
C SER A 89 -2.52 -6.32 15.48
N LEU A 90 -1.36 -6.67 14.91
CA LEU A 90 -0.07 -6.49 15.57
C LEU A 90 0.25 -5.01 15.78
N LEU A 91 0.07 -4.18 14.75
CA LEU A 91 0.32 -2.74 14.84
C LEU A 91 -0.69 -2.05 15.78
N GLY A 92 -1.95 -2.48 15.75
CA GLY A 92 -2.99 -1.99 16.64
C GLY A 92 -2.71 -2.31 18.11
N LEU A 93 -2.36 -3.55 18.42
CA LEU A 93 -1.95 -3.96 19.78
C LEU A 93 -0.72 -3.18 20.25
N TYR A 94 0.27 -3.01 19.37
CA TYR A 94 1.46 -2.24 19.66
C TYR A 94 1.13 -0.79 20.03
N LEU A 95 0.30 -0.10 19.24
CA LEU A 95 -0.12 1.28 19.52
C LEU A 95 -0.95 1.40 20.80
N VAL A 96 -1.84 0.45 21.07
CA VAL A 96 -2.64 0.45 22.32
C VAL A 96 -1.77 0.18 23.55
N GLY A 97 -0.75 -0.68 23.41
CA GLY A 97 0.19 -1.00 24.48
C GLY A 97 1.22 0.10 24.77
N ARG A 98 1.39 1.05 23.85
CA ARG A 98 2.24 2.22 24.05
C ARG A 98 1.68 3.09 25.18
N ASN A 99 2.57 3.58 26.04
CA ASN A 99 2.20 4.41 27.19
C ASN A 99 2.85 5.80 27.15
N PRO A 100 2.65 6.60 26.09
CA PRO A 100 3.07 8.00 26.09
C PRO A 100 2.21 8.80 27.08
N SER A 101 2.66 9.99 27.45
CA SER A 101 1.91 10.89 28.35
C SER A 101 0.97 11.83 27.58
N GLY A 102 -0.13 12.24 28.23
CA GLY A 102 -1.03 13.28 27.73
C GLY A 102 -1.87 12.88 26.52
N TRP A 103 -2.15 13.84 25.63
CA TRP A 103 -3.06 13.68 24.48
C TRP A 103 -2.58 12.63 23.47
N ARG A 104 -1.28 12.36 23.39
CA ARG A 104 -0.72 11.36 22.48
C ARG A 104 -1.19 9.96 22.80
N ARG A 105 -1.36 9.62 24.08
CA ARG A 105 -1.91 8.32 24.48
C ARG A 105 -3.30 8.12 23.94
N ALA A 106 -4.12 9.17 23.97
CA ALA A 106 -5.47 9.10 23.42
C ALA A 106 -5.44 8.87 21.90
N VAL A 107 -4.51 9.52 21.18
CA VAL A 107 -4.32 9.31 19.73
C VAL A 107 -3.82 7.89 19.43
N ASP A 108 -2.79 7.41 20.12
CA ASP A 108 -2.23 6.06 19.92
C ASP A 108 -3.30 4.99 20.20
N VAL A 109 -4.06 5.13 21.29
CA VAL A 109 -5.16 4.21 21.63
C VAL A 109 -6.30 4.29 20.60
N ALA A 110 -6.65 5.49 20.11
CA ALA A 110 -7.70 5.65 19.10
C ALA A 110 -7.30 5.02 17.76
N VAL A 111 -6.09 5.30 17.27
CA VAL A 111 -5.57 4.74 16.01
C VAL A 111 -5.35 3.23 16.15
N GLY A 112 -4.80 2.79 17.27
CA GLY A 112 -4.63 1.37 17.57
C GLY A 112 -5.96 0.63 17.64
N GLY A 113 -6.96 1.20 18.33
CA GLY A 113 -8.32 0.67 18.39
C GLY A 113 -9.00 0.59 17.02
N LEU A 114 -8.81 1.60 16.16
CA LEU A 114 -9.29 1.56 14.78
C LEU A 114 -8.63 0.42 13.99
N CYS A 115 -7.31 0.25 14.10
CA CYS A 115 -6.59 -0.84 13.45
C CYS A 115 -7.13 -2.20 13.90
N LEU A 116 -7.37 -2.38 15.20
CA LEU A 116 -7.97 -3.60 15.76
C LEU A 116 -9.39 -3.85 15.24
N ALA A 117 -10.21 -2.81 15.12
CA ALA A 117 -11.56 -2.92 14.58
C ALA A 117 -11.54 -3.32 13.10
N VAL A 118 -10.69 -2.70 12.28
CA VAL A 118 -10.49 -3.05 10.87
C VAL A 118 -9.96 -4.48 10.73
N ALA A 119 -9.02 -4.89 11.59
CA ALA A 119 -8.51 -6.25 11.63
C ALA A 119 -9.60 -7.27 11.95
N ALA A 120 -10.41 -7.01 12.99
CA ALA A 120 -11.51 -7.88 13.37
C ALA A 120 -12.55 -8.03 12.25
N ALA A 121 -12.93 -6.91 11.61
CA ALA A 121 -13.82 -6.92 10.46
C ALA A 121 -13.24 -7.69 9.28
N GLY A 122 -11.96 -7.50 8.97
CA GLY A 122 -11.23 -8.22 7.92
C GLY A 122 -11.16 -9.73 8.19
N LEU A 123 -10.89 -10.14 9.43
CA LEU A 123 -10.89 -11.56 9.83
C LEU A 123 -12.28 -12.19 9.74
N ALA A 124 -13.30 -11.49 10.24
CA ALA A 124 -14.69 -11.97 10.16
C ALA A 124 -15.10 -12.19 8.70
N PHE A 125 -14.79 -11.25 7.82
CA PHE A 125 -15.08 -11.36 6.39
C PHE A 125 -14.25 -12.46 5.71
N SER A 126 -12.97 -12.62 6.09
CA SER A 126 -12.12 -13.70 5.59
C SER A 126 -12.64 -15.08 5.96
N ARG A 127 -13.16 -15.25 7.19
CA ARG A 127 -13.78 -16.50 7.64
C ARG A 127 -15.06 -16.78 6.86
N HIS A 128 -15.88 -15.76 6.61
CA HIS A 128 -17.12 -15.91 5.87
C HIS A 128 -16.90 -16.27 4.39
N LEU A 129 -15.83 -15.75 3.77
CA LEU A 129 -15.42 -16.15 2.42
C LEU A 129 -14.82 -17.56 2.39
N GLY A 130 -14.14 -17.99 3.45
CA GLY A 130 -13.53 -19.32 3.54
C GLY A 130 -14.55 -20.47 3.59
N THR A 131 -15.79 -20.20 3.98
CA THR A 131 -16.87 -21.20 4.00
C THR A 131 -17.53 -21.42 2.64
N LEU A 132 -17.17 -20.67 1.60
CA LEU A 132 -17.64 -20.90 0.24
C LEU A 132 -16.88 -22.08 -0.39
N PRO A 133 -17.56 -22.99 -1.12
CA PRO A 133 -16.93 -24.16 -1.70
C PRO A 133 -15.75 -23.78 -2.60
N ALA A 134 -14.64 -24.50 -2.43
CA ALA A 134 -13.31 -24.18 -2.96
C ALA A 134 -13.26 -23.93 -4.49
N GLY A 135 -14.27 -24.41 -5.24
CA GLY A 135 -14.39 -24.18 -6.69
C GLY A 135 -14.58 -22.72 -7.12
N LEU A 136 -15.09 -21.83 -6.26
CA LEU A 136 -15.27 -20.41 -6.59
C LEU A 136 -14.07 -19.52 -6.21
N ASN A 137 -13.20 -19.99 -5.31
CA ASN A 137 -12.06 -19.20 -4.80
C ASN A 137 -10.89 -19.11 -5.79
N HIS A 138 -10.77 -20.08 -6.71
CA HIS A 138 -9.77 -20.05 -7.78
C HIS A 138 -10.10 -19.03 -8.87
N LEU A 139 -11.38 -18.74 -9.14
CA LEU A 139 -11.79 -17.77 -10.14
C LEU A 139 -11.43 -16.33 -9.72
N THR A 140 -11.61 -15.99 -8.45
CA THR A 140 -11.28 -14.65 -7.94
C THR A 140 -9.77 -14.41 -7.83
N SER A 141 -8.98 -15.43 -7.46
CA SER A 141 -7.52 -15.31 -7.42
C SER A 141 -6.91 -15.31 -8.83
N GLY A 142 -7.45 -16.12 -9.75
CA GLY A 142 -7.04 -16.14 -11.15
C GLY A 142 -7.33 -14.84 -11.89
N MET A 143 -8.46 -14.17 -11.61
CA MET A 143 -8.79 -12.88 -12.24
C MET A 143 -7.85 -11.74 -11.81
N ILE A 144 -7.39 -11.74 -10.55
CA ILE A 144 -6.44 -10.73 -10.05
C ILE A 144 -5.04 -10.97 -10.64
N SER A 145 -4.60 -12.23 -10.77
CA SER A 145 -3.35 -12.56 -11.46
C SER A 145 -3.42 -12.33 -12.98
N ALA A 146 -4.56 -12.57 -13.62
CA ALA A 146 -4.74 -12.36 -15.05
C ALA A 146 -4.66 -10.87 -15.43
N HIS A 147 -5.24 -9.97 -14.61
CA HIS A 147 -5.12 -8.53 -14.84
C HIS A 147 -3.76 -7.93 -14.46
N ALA A 148 -3.05 -8.52 -13.48
CA ALA A 148 -1.68 -8.12 -13.17
C ALA A 148 -0.68 -8.56 -14.27
N GLY A 149 -0.92 -9.71 -14.90
CA GLY A 149 -0.10 -10.23 -16.00
C GLY A 149 -0.32 -9.49 -17.33
N THR A 150 -1.54 -9.07 -17.67
CA THR A 150 -1.80 -8.36 -18.94
C THR A 150 -1.25 -6.94 -18.95
N ALA A 151 -1.20 -6.23 -17.81
CA ALA A 151 -0.63 -4.89 -17.74
C ALA A 151 0.91 -4.86 -17.91
N GLY A 152 1.59 -5.97 -17.64
CA GLY A 152 3.02 -6.14 -17.92
C GLY A 152 3.30 -6.58 -19.36
N ALA A 153 2.50 -7.50 -19.89
CA ALA A 153 2.71 -8.05 -21.24
C ALA A 153 2.37 -7.07 -22.37
N GLU A 154 1.43 -6.13 -22.17
CA GLU A 154 1.13 -5.11 -23.20
C GLU A 154 2.21 -4.01 -23.33
N ARG A 155 3.14 -3.91 -22.37
CA ARG A 155 4.25 -2.93 -22.45
C ARG A 155 5.46 -3.45 -23.23
N GLU A 156 5.55 -4.75 -23.48
CA GLU A 156 6.64 -5.38 -24.24
C GLU A 156 6.29 -5.64 -25.71
N LEU A 157 5.01 -5.46 -26.07
CA LEU A 157 4.48 -5.68 -27.42
C LEU A 157 3.88 -4.42 -28.03
N GLN A 158 4.34 -3.24 -27.63
CA GLN A 158 4.11 -2.05 -28.43
C GLN A 158 5.03 -2.17 -29.66
N PRO A 159 4.49 -2.48 -30.87
CA PRO A 159 5.31 -2.59 -32.06
C PRO A 159 5.96 -1.23 -32.24
N THR A 160 7.28 -1.19 -32.37
CA THR A 160 8.01 -0.02 -32.86
C THR A 160 7.23 0.52 -34.06
N GLN A 161 6.52 1.63 -33.84
CA GLN A 161 5.87 2.36 -34.90
C GLN A 161 6.97 2.64 -35.93
N PRO A 162 6.85 2.16 -37.18
CA PRO A 162 7.84 2.46 -38.20
C PRO A 162 7.89 3.99 -38.30
N MET A 163 9.09 4.54 -38.10
CA MET A 163 9.34 5.97 -38.25
C MET A 163 8.75 6.43 -39.60
N PRO A 164 7.96 7.52 -39.63
CA PRO A 164 7.43 8.04 -40.88
C PRO A 164 8.61 8.33 -41.81
N SER A 165 8.58 7.70 -42.98
CA SER A 165 9.60 7.86 -44.00
C SER A 165 9.75 9.36 -44.32
N PRO A 166 10.98 9.91 -44.37
CA PRO A 166 11.20 11.32 -44.65
C PRO A 166 10.59 11.67 -46.00
N ALA A 167 9.78 12.74 -46.02
CA ALA A 167 9.12 13.21 -47.24
C ALA A 167 10.18 13.49 -48.33
N PRO A 168 9.94 13.06 -49.57
CA PRO A 168 10.88 13.29 -50.67
C PRO A 168 11.07 14.79 -50.88
N ALA A 169 12.34 15.20 -51.01
CA ALA A 169 12.71 16.58 -51.24
C ALA A 169 12.05 17.13 -52.52
N PRO A 170 11.57 18.39 -52.51
CA PRO A 170 10.92 19.00 -53.66
C PRO A 170 11.90 19.08 -54.84
N THR A 171 11.49 18.54 -55.98
CA THR A 171 12.23 18.58 -57.24
C THR A 171 12.40 20.03 -57.70
N PRO A 172 13.62 20.48 -58.04
CA PRO A 172 13.83 21.84 -58.54
C PRO A 172 13.12 22.01 -59.89
N MET A 173 12.24 23.01 -59.98
CA MET A 173 11.63 23.38 -61.25
C MET A 173 12.68 23.99 -62.16
N ASN A 174 12.83 23.39 -63.33
CA ASN A 174 13.70 23.86 -64.40
C ASN A 174 13.11 25.17 -64.96
N PRO A 175 13.84 26.31 -64.95
CA PRO A 175 13.33 27.54 -65.53
C PRO A 175 13.24 27.36 -67.05
N LEU A 176 12.00 27.38 -67.57
CA LEU A 176 11.76 27.43 -69.01
C LEU A 176 12.41 28.71 -69.56
N SER A 177 13.38 28.51 -70.43
CA SER A 177 13.92 29.48 -71.36
C SER A 177 12.92 29.74 -72.48
N THR A 178 12.37 30.95 -72.54
CA THR A 178 12.09 31.73 -73.76
C THR A 178 11.74 33.15 -73.39
#